data_AF-A0AAU7GV53-F1
#
_entry.id   AF-A0AAU7GV53-F1
#
_cell.length_a   1.000
_cell.length_b   1.000
_cell.length_c   1.000
_cell.angle_alpha   90.00
_cell.angle_beta   90.00
_cell.angle_gamma   90.00
#
_symmetry.space_group_name_H-M   'P 1'
#
loop_
_entity.id
_entity.type
_entity.pdbx_description
1 polymer ?
#
loop_
_entity_poly.entity_id
_entity_poly.type
_entity_poly.pdbx_seq_one_letter_code
_entity_poly.pdbx_strand_id
1 'polypeptide(L)'
;MTALNKQSLREAAQEEIMLRSVSDTSDAWQDEASPEAVLALLDELEAAEKRIAELEARTVKLPTGTEVNGFHMLIEEEVIARLRESGVNPIVVRAAGIGVKGE
;
A
#
# COMPACT_ATOMS: atom_id res chain seq x y z
N MET A 1 -5.20 -7.36 19.89
CA MET A 1 -5.24 -5.91 19.65
C MET A 1 -6.64 -5.57 19.19
N THR A 2 -7.37 -4.77 19.96
CA THR A 2 -8.63 -4.19 19.49
C THR A 2 -8.26 -3.24 18.36
N ALA A 3 -8.93 -3.32 17.21
CA ALA A 3 -8.67 -2.40 16.13
C ALA A 3 -9.01 -0.97 16.59
N LEU A 4 -8.08 -0.03 16.41
CA LEU A 4 -8.31 1.38 16.73
C LEU A 4 -9.50 1.90 15.91
N ASN A 5 -10.43 2.60 16.54
CA ASN A 5 -11.52 3.27 15.82
C ASN A 5 -11.03 4.59 15.21
N LYS A 6 -10.41 4.50 14.04
CA LYS A 6 -9.86 5.66 13.32
C LYS A 6 -10.90 6.73 12.98
N GLN A 7 -12.17 6.35 12.87
CA GLN A 7 -13.24 7.30 12.55
C GLN A 7 -13.57 8.16 13.76
N SER A 8 -13.72 7.55 14.94
CA SER A 8 -13.92 8.28 16.20
C SER A 8 -12.75 9.22 16.51
N LEU A 9 -11.51 8.76 16.31
CA LEU A 9 -10.32 9.61 16.47
C LEU A 9 -10.28 10.79 15.51
N ARG A 10 -10.73 10.60 14.27
CA ARG A 10 -10.81 11.68 13.28
C ARG A 10 -11.90 12.70 13.65
N GLU A 11 -13.06 12.24 14.09
CA GLU A 11 -14.17 13.11 14.49
C GLU A 11 -13.80 13.95 15.72
N ALA A 12 -13.25 13.31 16.75
CA ALA A 12 -12.77 13.99 17.95
C ALA A 12 -11.68 15.04 17.63
N ALA A 13 -10.75 14.72 16.72
CA ALA A 13 -9.74 15.68 16.27
C ALA A 13 -10.35 16.89 15.57
N GLN A 14 -11.34 16.67 14.70
CA GLN A 14 -12.00 17.73 13.94
C GLN A 14 -12.84 18.64 14.84
N GLU A 15 -13.54 18.05 15.80
CA GLU A 15 -14.31 18.79 16.79
C GLU A 15 -13.41 19.68 17.66
N GLU A 16 -12.31 19.13 18.19
CA GLU A 16 -11.32 19.89 18.95
C GLU A 16 -10.71 21.03 18.10
N ILE A 17 -10.37 20.78 16.83
CA ILE A 17 -9.88 21.83 15.92
C ILE A 17 -10.90 22.96 15.74
N MET A 18 -12.20 22.61 15.64
CA MET A 18 -13.27 23.59 15.53
C MET A 18 -13.45 24.39 16.82
N LEU A 19 -13.44 23.72 17.97
CA LEU A 19 -13.67 24.33 19.30
C LEU A 19 -12.50 25.19 19.79
N ARG A 20 -11.26 24.92 19.31
CA ARG A 20 -10.10 25.80 19.53
C ARG A 20 -10.33 27.26 19.13
N SER A 21 -11.17 27.50 18.11
CA SER A 21 -11.50 28.87 17.68
C SER A 21 -12.36 29.63 18.67
N VAL A 22 -13.10 28.92 19.54
CA VAL A 22 -13.99 29.47 20.57
C VAL A 22 -13.44 29.33 22.00
N SER A 23 -12.16 28.92 22.16
CA SER A 23 -11.51 28.64 23.46
C SER A 23 -12.22 27.61 24.33
N ASP A 24 -12.98 26.72 23.68
CA ASP A 24 -13.59 25.55 24.31
C ASP A 24 -12.73 24.34 23.93
N THR A 25 -12.42 23.47 24.89
CA THR A 25 -11.63 22.25 24.64
C THR A 25 -12.55 21.05 24.77
N SER A 26 -12.54 20.16 23.79
CA SER A 26 -13.36 18.94 23.82
C SER A 26 -12.69 17.84 24.65
N ASP A 27 -13.42 17.31 25.64
CA ASP A 27 -13.01 16.12 26.39
C ASP A 27 -12.92 14.87 25.49
N ALA A 28 -13.66 14.84 24.38
CA ALA A 28 -13.67 13.70 23.45
C ALA A 28 -12.32 13.46 22.78
N TRP A 29 -11.54 14.52 22.51
CA TRP A 29 -10.19 14.37 21.98
C TRP A 29 -9.22 13.74 22.99
N GLN A 30 -9.38 14.03 24.28
CA GLN A 30 -8.51 13.49 25.32
C GLN A 30 -8.71 11.99 25.52
N ASP A 31 -9.95 11.51 25.42
CA ASP A 31 -10.27 10.08 25.54
C ASP A 31 -9.77 9.29 24.33
N GLU A 32 -9.99 9.82 23.13
CA GLU A 32 -9.71 9.09 21.90
C GLU A 32 -8.22 9.18 21.49
N ALA A 33 -7.54 10.31 21.74
CA ALA A 33 -6.11 10.50 21.50
C ALA A 33 -5.23 10.00 22.67
N SER A 34 -5.62 8.86 23.25
CA SER A 34 -4.86 8.19 24.31
C SER A 34 -3.46 7.75 23.83
N PRO A 35 -2.47 7.60 24.74
CA PRO A 35 -1.17 7.04 24.40
C PRO A 35 -1.26 5.69 23.67
N GLU A 36 -2.22 4.85 24.06
CA GLU A 36 -2.50 3.56 23.45
C GLU A 36 -2.97 3.71 22.00
N ALA A 37 -3.82 4.70 21.71
CA ALA A 37 -4.27 5.00 20.35
C ALA A 37 -3.11 5.49 19.47
N VAL A 38 -2.21 6.31 20.02
CA VAL A 38 -1.01 6.77 19.30
C VAL A 38 -0.07 5.61 18.99
N LEU A 39 0.17 4.71 19.94
CA LEU A 39 0.97 3.50 19.71
C LEU A 39 0.35 2.60 18.65
N ALA A 40 -0.98 2.40 18.69
CA ALA A 40 -1.68 1.62 17.68
C ALA A 40 -1.54 2.22 16.27
N LEU A 41 -1.59 3.56 16.13
CA LEU A 41 -1.34 4.22 14.84
C LEU A 41 0.09 4.01 14.33
N LEU A 42 1.08 4.05 15.23
CA LEU A 42 2.49 3.81 14.88
C LEU A 42 2.72 2.36 14.43
N ASP A 43 2.19 1.38 15.20
CA ASP A 43 2.28 -0.04 14.85
C ASP A 43 1.66 -0.32 13.47
N GLU A 44 0.50 0.28 13.19
CA GLU A 44 -0.18 0.13 11.90
C GLU A 44 0.59 0.80 10.75
N LEU A 45 1.23 1.95 11.00
CA LEU A 45 2.06 2.64 10.02
C LEU A 45 3.31 1.82 9.69
N GLU A 46 4.03 1.33 10.70
CA GLU A 46 5.21 0.48 10.52
C GLU A 46 4.86 -0.81 9.77
N ALA A 47 3.72 -1.43 10.06
CA ALA A 47 3.23 -2.60 9.35
C ALA A 47 2.93 -2.29 7.87
N ALA A 48 2.35 -1.13 7.58
CA ALA A 48 2.08 -0.69 6.22
C ALA A 48 3.38 -0.40 5.44
N GLU A 49 4.33 0.30 6.05
CA GLU A 49 5.65 0.58 5.46
C GLU A 49 6.42 -0.72 5.17
N LYS A 50 6.42 -1.67 6.10
CA LYS A 50 7.03 -2.99 5.90
C LYS A 50 6.36 -3.73 4.74
N ARG A 51 5.04 -3.64 4.61
CA ARG A 51 4.30 -4.26 3.50
C ARG A 51 4.63 -3.61 2.17
N ILE A 52 4.78 -2.28 2.12
CA ILE A 52 5.21 -1.55 0.93
C ILE A 52 6.64 -1.96 0.55
N ALA A 53 7.57 -1.96 1.49
CA ALA A 53 8.95 -2.40 1.25
C ALA A 53 9.03 -3.85 0.75
N GLU A 54 8.21 -4.76 1.30
CA GLU A 54 8.10 -6.13 0.80
C GLU A 54 7.58 -6.17 -0.65
N LEU A 55 6.55 -5.37 -0.97
CA LEU A 55 5.98 -5.30 -2.31
C LEU A 55 6.94 -4.67 -3.33
N GLU A 56 7.68 -3.63 -2.94
CA GLU A 56 8.70 -2.98 -3.78
C GLU A 56 9.93 -3.88 -4.00
N ALA A 57 10.30 -4.70 -3.01
CA ALA A 57 11.37 -5.67 -3.14
C ALA A 57 11.01 -6.89 -4.00
N ARG A 58 9.72 -7.13 -4.27
CA ARG A 58 9.29 -8.23 -5.15
C ARG A 58 9.69 -7.95 -6.58
N THR A 59 10.75 -8.63 -7.02
CA THR A 59 11.18 -8.64 -8.42
C THR A 59 10.47 -9.76 -9.17
N VAL A 60 9.87 -9.42 -10.32
CA VAL A 60 9.25 -10.39 -11.23
C VAL A 60 10.31 -10.82 -12.27
N LYS A 61 10.68 -12.10 -12.28
CA LYS A 61 11.51 -12.67 -13.35
C LYS A 61 10.64 -13.03 -14.54
N LEU A 62 10.81 -12.32 -15.65
CA LEU A 62 10.13 -12.65 -16.90
C LEU A 62 10.88 -13.74 -17.69
N PRO A 63 10.17 -14.53 -18.51
CA PRO A 63 10.82 -15.45 -19.43
C PRO A 63 11.71 -14.69 -20.41
N THR A 64 12.87 -15.27 -20.72
CA THR A 64 13.76 -14.78 -21.77
C THR A 64 13.06 -14.95 -23.11
N GLY A 65 12.89 -13.86 -23.86
CA GLY A 65 12.23 -13.89 -25.17
C GLY A 65 12.98 -14.77 -26.17
N THR A 66 12.27 -15.27 -27.18
CA THR A 66 12.88 -15.94 -28.32
C THR A 66 13.40 -14.92 -29.31
N GLU A 67 14.65 -15.06 -29.75
CA GLU A 67 15.23 -14.20 -30.78
C GLU A 67 14.71 -14.60 -32.17
N VAL A 68 14.01 -13.69 -32.84
CA VAL A 68 13.53 -13.86 -34.21
C VAL A 68 14.05 -12.69 -35.04
N ASN A 69 14.88 -13.00 -36.04
CA ASN A 69 15.52 -12.00 -36.91
C ASN A 69 16.28 -10.89 -36.17
N GLY A 70 16.95 -11.20 -35.05
CA GLY A 70 17.68 -10.22 -34.24
C GLY A 70 16.81 -9.41 -33.27
N PHE A 71 15.51 -9.71 -33.18
CA PHE A 71 14.60 -9.09 -32.22
C PHE A 71 14.18 -10.11 -31.16
N HIS A 72 14.33 -9.76 -29.88
CA HIS A 72 13.79 -10.56 -28.78
C HIS A 72 12.28 -10.39 -28.73
N MET A 73 11.53 -11.43 -29.11
CA MET A 73 10.08 -11.48 -28.97
C MET A 73 9.71 -12.28 -27.73
N LEU A 74 8.92 -11.70 -26.84
CA LEU A 74 8.28 -12.43 -25.75
C LEU A 74 7.03 -13.14 -26.28
N ILE A 75 6.85 -14.42 -25.97
CA ILE A 75 5.59 -15.12 -26.27
C ILE A 75 4.55 -14.66 -25.23
N GLU A 76 3.47 -14.02 -25.67
CA GLU A 76 2.44 -13.46 -24.78
C GLU A 76 1.87 -14.52 -23.82
N GLU A 77 1.65 -15.75 -24.29
CA GLU A 77 1.14 -16.84 -23.45
C GLU A 77 2.11 -17.23 -22.33
N GLU A 78 3.42 -17.29 -22.62
CA GLU A 78 4.43 -17.66 -21.63
C GLU A 78 4.62 -16.56 -20.58
N VAL A 79 4.56 -15.30 -21.01
CA VAL A 79 4.57 -14.13 -20.11
C VAL A 79 3.32 -14.14 -19.22
N ILE A 80 2.14 -14.37 -19.78
CA ILE A 80 0.88 -14.41 -19.02
C ILE A 80 0.88 -15.57 -18.00
N ALA A 81 1.33 -16.76 -18.40
CA ALA A 81 1.41 -17.93 -17.52
C ALA A 81 2.33 -17.66 -16.33
N ARG A 82 3.53 -17.13 -16.56
CA ARG A 82 4.53 -16.90 -15.50
C ARG A 82 4.20 -15.72 -14.59
N LEU A 83 3.54 -14.68 -15.12
CA LEU A 83 2.96 -13.62 -14.32
C LEU A 83 1.89 -14.18 -13.37
N ARG A 84 0.98 -15.03 -13.88
CA ARG A 84 -0.04 -15.70 -13.05
C ARG A 84 0.60 -16.62 -12.00
N GLU A 85 1.62 -17.40 -12.35
CA GLU A 85 2.39 -18.23 -11.39
C GLU A 85 3.05 -17.40 -10.29
N SER A 86 3.53 -16.19 -10.63
CA SER A 86 4.14 -15.25 -9.67
C SER A 86 3.11 -14.45 -8.86
N GLY A 87 1.81 -14.75 -9.01
CA GLY A 87 0.72 -14.02 -8.35
C GLY A 87 0.50 -12.61 -8.89
N VAL A 88 1.08 -12.29 -10.04
CA VAL A 88 0.98 -11.00 -10.72
C VAL A 88 -0.14 -11.06 -11.74
N ASN A 89 -1.16 -10.21 -11.61
CA ASN A 89 -2.23 -10.14 -12.60
C ASN A 89 -1.75 -9.35 -13.84
N PRO A 90 -1.63 -9.96 -15.03
CA PRO A 90 -1.10 -9.29 -16.22
C PRO A 90 -1.95 -8.08 -16.66
N ILE A 91 -3.26 -8.13 -16.38
CA ILE A 91 -4.19 -7.04 -16.69
C ILE A 91 -3.87 -5.81 -15.82
N VAL A 92 -3.52 -6.04 -14.54
CA VAL A 92 -3.16 -4.98 -13.59
C VAL A 92 -1.81 -4.36 -13.93
N VAL A 93 -0.82 -5.16 -14.37
CA VAL A 93 0.49 -4.65 -14.80
C VAL A 93 0.35 -3.71 -16.00
N ARG A 94 -0.45 -4.08 -17.00
CA ARG A 94 -0.71 -3.25 -18.19
C ARG A 94 -1.48 -1.97 -17.84
N ALA A 95 -2.42 -2.03 -16.90
CA ALA A 95 -3.18 -0.87 -16.45
C ALA A 95 -2.37 0.08 -15.55
N ALA A 96 -1.39 -0.45 -14.80
CA ALA A 96 -0.59 0.31 -13.84
C ALA A 96 0.67 0.99 -14.43
N GLY A 97 0.98 0.76 -15.71
CA GLY A 97 2.13 1.38 -16.39
C GLY A 97 3.49 1.00 -15.80
N ILE A 98 3.58 -0.14 -15.10
CA ILE A 98 4.81 -0.58 -14.42
C ILE A 98 5.85 -0.97 -15.48
N GLY A 99 6.99 -0.28 -15.49
CA GLY A 99 8.10 -0.54 -16.39
C GLY A 99 8.73 -1.91 -16.13
N VAL A 100 8.82 -2.72 -17.19
CA VAL A 100 9.49 -4.02 -17.18
C VAL A 100 10.95 -3.81 -17.57
N LYS A 101 11.90 -4.20 -16.71
CA LYS A 101 13.33 -4.14 -17.04
C LYS A 101 13.77 -5.50 -17.60
N GLY A 102 14.17 -5.52 -18.87
CA GLY A 102 14.86 -6.66 -19.47
C GLY A 102 16.31 -6.70 -19.02
N GLU A 103 16.81 -7.89 -18.70
CA GLU A 103 18.25 -8.18 -18.65
C GLU A 103 18.79 -8.40 -20.07
#